data_AF-A0A7X4IPY8-F1
#
_entry.id   AF-A0A7X4IPY8-F1
#
_cell.length_a   1.000
_cell.length_b   1.000
_cell.length_c   1.000
_cell.angle_alpha   90.00
_cell.angle_beta   90.00
_cell.angle_gamma   90.00
#
_symmetry.space_group_name_H-M   'P 1'
#
loop_
_entity.id
_entity.type
_entity.pdbx_description
1 polymer ?
#
loop_
_entity_poly.entity_id
_entity_poly.type
_entity_poly.pdbx_seq_one_letter_code
_entity_poly.pdbx_strand_id
1 'polypeptide(L)'
;MPYRQGDTVLVSFPFTDLSSSKRRPALVLSPDSFNAAGEDLVLAAVTSQITDDPNAVPLWQGHFAEGGLPKPQYPPGPPIGGHPNPRRHLPVRQPSRTLSMVP
;
A
#
# COMPACT_ATOMS: atom_id res chain seq x y z
N MET A 1 -29.11 1.15 9.79
CA MET A 1 -28.56 1.98 8.71
C MET A 1 -27.46 1.16 8.05
N PRO A 2 -27.53 0.86 6.75
CA PRO A 2 -26.73 -0.24 6.19
C PRO A 2 -25.23 0.07 6.07
N TYR A 3 -24.82 1.35 6.10
CA TYR A 3 -23.42 1.76 5.93
C TYR A 3 -23.02 2.83 6.94
N ARG A 4 -21.96 2.56 7.70
CA ARG A 4 -21.39 3.45 8.71
C ARG A 4 -20.06 4.01 8.25
N GLN A 5 -19.69 5.16 8.78
CA GLN A 5 -18.37 5.73 8.54
C GLN A 5 -17.29 4.74 8.98
N GLY A 6 -16.30 4.50 8.11
CA GLY A 6 -15.23 3.53 8.33
C GLY A 6 -15.53 2.12 7.80
N ASP A 7 -16.78 1.83 7.39
CA ASP A 7 -17.09 0.55 6.77
C ASP A 7 -16.39 0.41 5.42
N THR A 8 -15.87 -0.79 5.14
CA THR A 8 -15.36 -1.15 3.81
C THR A 8 -16.44 -1.93 3.06
N VAL A 9 -16.91 -1.38 1.95
CA VAL A 9 -18.02 -1.92 1.15
C VAL A 9 -17.55 -2.34 -0.24
N LEU A 10 -18.25 -3.28 -0.86
CA LEU A 10 -18.01 -3.66 -2.25
C LEU A 10 -18.96 -2.89 -3.17
N VAL A 11 -18.39 -2.07 -4.06
CA VAL A 11 -19.12 -1.32 -5.07
C VAL A 11 -18.86 -1.88 -6.46
N SER A 12 -19.90 -1.89 -7.30
CA SER A 12 -19.79 -2.35 -8.68
C SER A 12 -19.32 -1.18 -9.54
N PHE A 13 -18.08 -1.23 -10.02
CA PHE A 13 -17.57 -0.27 -11.01
C PHE A 13 -17.71 -0.88 -12.40
N PRO A 14 -18.45 -0.25 -13.33
CA PRO A 14 -18.45 -0.67 -14.71
C PRO A 14 -17.04 -0.45 -15.29
N PHE A 15 -16.63 -1.32 -16.20
CA PHE A 15 -15.48 -1.01 -17.05
C PHE A 15 -15.81 0.14 -18.00
N THR A 16 -14.77 0.82 -18.48
CA THR A 16 -14.89 1.91 -19.47
C THR A 16 -15.62 1.46 -20.74
N ASP A 17 -15.52 0.18 -21.10
CA ASP A 17 -16.19 -0.43 -22.26
C ASP A 17 -17.58 -1.00 -21.96
N LEU A 18 -18.08 -0.86 -20.73
CA LEU A 18 -19.37 -1.37 -20.23
C LEU A 18 -19.58 -2.89 -20.43
N SER A 19 -18.55 -3.64 -20.79
CA SER A 19 -18.63 -5.08 -21.12
C SER A 19 -18.91 -5.94 -19.88
N SER A 20 -18.49 -5.47 -18.72
CA SER A 20 -18.67 -6.13 -17.44
C SER A 20 -18.49 -5.13 -16.28
N SER A 21 -18.77 -5.57 -15.05
CA SER A 21 -18.48 -4.79 -13.85
C SER A 21 -17.48 -5.53 -12.96
N LYS A 22 -16.56 -4.78 -12.37
CA LYS A 22 -15.65 -5.27 -11.33
C LYS A 22 -16.17 -4.78 -9.97
N ARG A 23 -16.28 -5.70 -9.02
CA ARG A 23 -16.51 -5.36 -7.61
C ARG A 23 -15.21 -4.82 -7.03
N ARG A 24 -15.19 -3.55 -6.66
CA ARG A 24 -14.03 -2.90 -6.04
C ARG A 24 -14.36 -2.56 -4.59
N PRO A 25 -13.44 -2.81 -3.64
CA PRO A 25 -13.59 -2.33 -2.28
C PRO A 25 -13.51 -0.80 -2.23
N ALA A 26 -14.30 -0.19 -1.37
CA ALA A 26 -14.28 1.24 -1.10
C ALA A 26 -14.59 1.50 0.39
N LEU A 27 -13.95 2.53 0.96
CA LEU A 27 -14.13 2.95 2.34
C LEU A 27 -15.20 4.03 2.44
N VAL A 28 -16.16 3.90 3.37
CA VAL A 28 -17.17 4.93 3.62
C VAL A 28 -16.55 6.07 4.44
N LEU A 29 -16.50 7.27 3.84
CA LEU A 29 -15.94 8.47 4.46
C LEU A 29 -17.00 9.38 5.06
N SER A 30 -18.21 9.39 4.49
CA SER A 30 -19.30 10.25 4.97
C SER A 30 -19.76 9.83 6.37
N PRO A 31 -20.11 10.81 7.23
CA PRO A 31 -20.52 10.54 8.61
C PRO A 31 -21.88 9.82 8.66
N ASP A 32 -22.12 9.07 9.74
CA ASP A 32 -23.37 8.32 9.95
C ASP A 32 -24.63 9.21 9.80
N SER A 33 -24.56 10.49 10.20
CA SER A 33 -25.65 11.45 10.04
C SER A 33 -25.97 11.77 8.57
N PHE A 34 -24.97 11.82 7.70
CA PHE A 34 -25.15 12.01 6.26
C PHE A 34 -25.70 10.73 5.62
N ASN A 35 -25.10 9.59 5.95
CA ASN A 35 -25.47 8.27 5.40
C ASN A 35 -26.91 7.87 5.76
N ALA A 36 -27.43 8.38 6.89
CA ALA A 36 -28.79 8.13 7.35
C ALA A 36 -29.84 9.07 6.73
N ALA A 37 -29.42 10.26 6.27
CA ALA A 37 -30.33 11.30 5.80
C ALA A 37 -30.62 11.24 4.29
N GLY A 38 -29.76 10.58 3.51
CA GLY A 38 -29.86 10.50 2.05
C GLY A 38 -29.55 9.13 1.48
N GLU A 39 -29.61 9.04 0.16
CA GLU A 39 -29.31 7.81 -0.61
C GLU A 39 -27.85 7.77 -1.09
N ASP A 40 -27.12 8.88 -0.94
CA ASP A 40 -25.74 9.04 -1.38
C ASP A 40 -24.73 8.69 -0.30
N LEU A 41 -23.56 8.21 -0.73
CA LEU A 41 -22.40 7.94 0.13
C LEU A 41 -21.15 8.59 -0.46
N VAL A 42 -20.29 9.13 0.40
CA VAL A 42 -18.95 9.57 0.01
C VAL A 42 -17.99 8.42 0.29
N LEU A 43 -17.34 7.91 -0.75
CA LEU A 43 -16.47 6.73 -0.68
C LEU A 43 -15.04 7.04 -1.14
N ALA A 44 -14.06 6.39 -0.51
CA ALA A 44 -12.67 6.34 -0.99
C ALA A 44 -12.41 5.00 -1.68
N ALA A 45 -11.92 5.02 -2.92
CA ALA A 45 -11.60 3.77 -3.63
C ALA A 45 -10.37 3.07 -3.01
N VAL A 46 -10.47 1.77 -2.80
CA VAL A 46 -9.34 0.94 -2.37
C VAL A 46 -8.81 0.15 -3.57
N THR A 47 -7.51 0.27 -3.84
CA THR A 47 -6.85 -0.36 -4.99
C THR A 47 -5.64 -1.18 -4.54
N SER A 48 -5.41 -2.35 -5.13
CA SER A 48 -4.17 -3.11 -4.87
C SER A 48 -2.97 -2.58 -5.65
N GLN A 49 -3.17 -1.60 -6.53
CA GLN A 49 -2.09 -0.96 -7.28
C GLN A 49 -1.46 0.11 -6.40
N ILE A 50 -0.21 -0.12 -6.01
CA ILE A 50 0.59 0.85 -5.26
C ILE A 50 0.99 1.98 -6.20
N THR A 51 0.82 3.22 -5.75
CA THR A 51 1.18 4.43 -6.48
C THR A 51 2.02 5.33 -5.58
N ASP A 52 2.84 6.18 -6.18
CA ASP A 52 3.59 7.23 -5.46
C ASP A 52 2.76 8.51 -5.26
N ASP A 53 1.42 8.37 -5.21
CA ASP A 53 0.55 9.52 -4.97
C ASP A 53 0.72 10.00 -3.52
N PRO A 54 1.06 11.28 -3.29
CA PRO A 54 1.25 11.80 -1.93
C PRO A 54 -0.01 11.76 -1.06
N ASN A 55 -1.19 11.61 -1.66
CA ASN A 55 -2.46 11.47 -0.95
C ASN A 55 -2.88 10.01 -0.75
N ALA A 56 -2.10 9.04 -1.25
CA ALA A 56 -2.38 7.64 -1.02
C ALA A 56 -2.10 7.28 0.44
N VAL A 57 -3.09 6.65 1.08
CA VAL A 57 -2.95 6.13 2.44
C VAL A 57 -2.79 4.62 2.38
N PRO A 58 -1.68 4.05 2.87
CA PRO A 58 -1.46 2.61 2.81
C PRO A 58 -2.37 1.87 3.80
N LEU A 59 -2.99 0.77 3.37
CA LEU A 59 -3.88 -0.05 4.17
C LEU A 59 -3.29 -1.43 4.47
N TRP A 60 -3.14 -1.72 5.76
CA TRP A 60 -2.49 -2.91 6.29
C TRP A 60 -3.54 -3.76 7.01
N GLN A 61 -3.25 -5.05 7.22
CA GLN A 61 -4.19 -5.94 7.91
C GLN A 61 -4.58 -5.42 9.31
N GLY A 62 -3.66 -4.76 10.01
CA GLY A 62 -3.92 -4.17 11.33
C GLY A 62 -4.80 -2.92 11.34
N HIS A 63 -5.13 -2.34 10.19
CA HIS A 63 -6.06 -1.20 10.09
C HIS A 63 -7.53 -1.64 10.09
N PHE A 64 -7.80 -2.93 9.96
CA PHE A 64 -9.15 -3.48 9.98
C PHE A 64 -9.46 -3.99 11.39
N ALA A 65 -10.53 -3.46 11.99
CA ALA A 65 -11.03 -4.00 13.26
C ALA A 65 -11.55 -5.44 13.08
N GLU A 66 -12.20 -5.70 11.94
CA GLU A 66 -12.71 -7.00 11.54
C GLU A 66 -12.51 -7.20 10.02
N GLY A 67 -12.31 -8.44 9.58
CA GLY A 67 -12.12 -8.76 8.17
C GLY A 67 -10.77 -8.30 7.60
N GLY A 68 -10.74 -7.98 6.31
CA GLY A 68 -9.53 -7.53 5.61
C GLY A 68 -9.70 -7.44 4.10
N LEU A 69 -8.64 -7.02 3.41
CA LEU A 69 -8.62 -6.96 1.96
C LEU A 69 -8.15 -8.29 1.35
N PRO A 70 -8.70 -8.73 0.20
CA PRO A 70 -8.31 -10.01 -0.44
C PRO A 70 -6.84 -10.07 -0.84
N LYS A 71 -6.24 -8.91 -1.12
CA LYS A 71 -4.80 -8.76 -1.35
C LYS A 71 -4.26 -7.72 -0.37
N PRO A 72 -3.32 -8.08 0.50
CA PRO A 72 -2.57 -7.11 1.29
C PRO A 72 -1.86 -6.13 0.36
N GLN A 73 -1.90 -4.83 0.67
CA GLN A 73 -1.06 -3.84 0.01
C GLN A 73 0.37 -3.97 0.56
N TYR A 74 1.14 -4.92 0.00
CA TYR A 74 2.56 -5.20 0.31
C TYR A 74 2.83 -5.78 1.72
N PRO A 75 3.81 -6.69 1.88
CA PRO A 75 4.23 -7.15 3.21
C PRO A 75 4.90 -6.00 3.99
N PRO A 76 4.88 -6.02 5.33
CA PRO A 76 5.85 -5.24 6.09
C PRO A 76 7.24 -5.58 5.55
N GLY A 77 8.01 -4.57 5.17
CA GLY A 77 9.42 -4.76 4.81
C GLY A 77 10.16 -5.50 5.92
N PRO A 78 11.36 -6.04 5.65
CA PRO A 78 12.17 -6.65 6.71
C PRO A 78 12.24 -5.68 7.90
N PRO A 79 12.24 -6.19 9.14
CA PRO A 79 12.34 -5.33 10.32
C PRO A 79 13.47 -4.34 10.08
N ILE A 80 13.21 -3.06 10.34
CA ILE A 80 14.22 -2.00 10.24
C ILE A 80 15.25 -2.30 11.33
N GLY A 81 16.11 -3.27 11.04
CA GLY A 81 17.16 -3.76 11.89
C GLY A 81 18.26 -2.74 11.85
N GLY A 82 18.24 -1.84 12.83
CA GLY A 82 19.39 -1.11 13.33
C GLY A 82 20.01 -0.12 12.34
N HIS A 83 20.13 1.13 12.80
CA HIS A 83 21.12 2.10 12.33
C HIS A 83 22.32 1.48 11.59
N PRO A 84 22.70 1.99 10.40
CA PRO A 84 23.97 1.61 9.80
C PRO A 84 25.09 2.01 10.76
N ASN A 85 25.75 1.00 11.32
CA ASN A 85 26.95 1.15 12.13
C ASN A 85 28.01 1.92 11.32
N PRO A 86 28.55 3.06 11.80
CA PRO A 86 29.50 3.88 11.04
C PRO A 86 30.90 3.25 10.91
N ARG A 87 31.10 1.98 11.31
CA ARG A 87 32.39 1.28 11.27
C ARG A 87 32.47 0.14 10.25
N ARG A 88 32.06 0.37 9.00
CA ARG A 88 32.59 -0.43 7.90
C ARG A 88 33.97 0.12 7.54
N HIS A 89 35.01 -0.49 8.10
CA HIS A 89 36.35 -0.40 7.56
C HIS A 89 36.30 -0.75 6.06
N LEU A 90 36.57 0.23 5.21
CA LEU A 90 36.83 0.02 3.80
C LEU A 90 38.06 -0.91 3.70
N PRO A 91 38.04 -2.01 2.92
CA PRO A 91 39.29 -2.69 2.61
C PRO A 91 40.15 -1.71 1.80
N VAL A 92 41.29 -1.34 2.39
CA VAL A 92 42.36 -0.60 1.72
C VAL A 92 42.73 -1.39 0.46
N ARG A 93 42.47 -0.83 -0.73
CA ARG A 93 43.04 -1.33 -1.98
C ARG A 93 44.56 -1.28 -1.86
N GLN A 94 45.20 -2.43 -1.69
CA GLN A 94 46.62 -2.55 -1.96
C GLN A 94 46.83 -2.59 -3.48
N PRO A 95 47.72 -1.77 -4.06
CA PRO A 95 48.11 -1.95 -5.45
C PRO A 95 49.06 -3.15 -5.55
N SER A 96 48.59 -4.22 -6.20
CA SER A 96 49.42 -5.37 -6.59
C SER A 96 50.54 -4.90 -7.53
N ARG A 97 51.76 -4.80 -7.00
CA ARG A 97 52.98 -4.77 -7.82
C ARG A 97 53.26 -6.20 -8.29
N THR A 98 52.92 -6.51 -9.53
CA THR A 98 53.52 -7.64 -10.25
C THR A 98 54.61 -7.07 -11.15
N LEU A 99 55.86 -7.15 -10.69
CA LEU A 99 57.02 -7.05 -11.57
C LEU A 99 57.32 -8.48 -12.04
N SER A 100 56.94 -8.81 -13.27
CA SER A 100 57.45 -10.02 -13.93
C SER A 100 58.21 -9.60 -15.18
N MET A 101 59.52 -9.78 -15.07
CA MET A 101 60.50 -10.05 -16.12
C MET A 101 59.90 -10.57 -17.43
N VAL A 102 60.23 -9.91 -18.53
CA VAL A 102 60.17 -10.45 -19.90
C VAL A 102 61.62 -10.79 -20.27
N PRO A 103 61.90 -11.94 -20.92
CA PRO A 103 63.25 -12.28 -21.37
C PRO A 103 63.80 -11.29 -22.40
#